data_AF-A0A0S2HVV3-F1
#
_entry.id   AF-A0A0S2HVV3-F1
#
_cell.length_a   1.000
_cell.length_b   1.000
_cell.length_c   1.000
_cell.angle_alpha   90.00
_cell.angle_beta   90.00
_cell.angle_gamma   90.00
#
_symmetry.space_group_name_H-M   'P 1'
#
loop_
_entity.id
_entity.type
_entity.pdbx_description
1 polymer ?
#
loop_
_entity_poly.entity_id
_entity_poly.type
_entity_poly.pdbx_seq_one_letter_code
_entity_poly.pdbx_strand_id
1 'polypeptide(L)'
;MEPIKKYLSKSYSCLNEIDYNNNPAIIVVIPAFNESMILNSLNSLKAASCASNVMVLIVVNYSERASANEKKFNRSLFDLLKEWCKLYSTEQLLFQVVLVSEMRGKHAGAGLARRIGMDTAIDVFFNNKKAGGVILSLDADTKVKPNYFETVNAHFTQYPDTNVLLIDFHHDLEAAPPKLRRAIILYELYLNYYVLGSRLAGFPYAYHTIGSAFAVKAEAYVRQGGMNKKHAGEDFYFLHKMFPLYENYRTYDTCVYPSARVSLRVPFGTGPAMYDILKNNHELSVYHPDAFMELKDFYFKMGDLFEKTVTMDNLAGEGLRLYLSKIDFGTKIKEARNNTSSRAQFVKRVLRHFDAFQLVKYLNFAHENGYYNRLPVVDAVQKLLLKNQPHVDTNYNLLMEVRKLEKTTPLRQLR
;
A
#
# COMPACT_ATOMS: atom_id res chain seq x y z
N MET A 1 -23.73 -13.20 -6.12
CA MET A 1 -24.47 -12.02 -6.64
C MET A 1 -25.19 -11.23 -5.53
N GLU A 2 -25.96 -11.87 -4.65
CA GLU A 2 -26.62 -11.23 -3.48
C GLU A 2 -25.72 -10.31 -2.63
N PRO A 3 -24.51 -10.72 -2.19
CA PRO A 3 -23.64 -9.85 -1.40
C PRO A 3 -23.18 -8.59 -2.15
N ILE A 4 -22.99 -8.69 -3.47
CA ILE A 4 -22.56 -7.57 -4.32
C ILE A 4 -23.71 -6.58 -4.50
N LYS A 5 -24.94 -7.05 -4.75
CA LYS A 5 -26.12 -6.17 -4.80
C LYS A 5 -26.31 -5.39 -3.49
N LYS A 6 -26.18 -6.06 -2.35
CA LYS A 6 -26.27 -5.43 -1.02
C LYS A 6 -25.14 -4.42 -0.78
N TYR A 7 -23.95 -4.67 -1.33
CA TYR A 7 -22.84 -3.73 -1.27
C TYR A 7 -23.10 -2.49 -2.14
N LEU A 8 -23.50 -2.70 -3.39
CA LEU A 8 -23.72 -1.65 -4.38
C LEU A 8 -24.82 -0.66 -3.97
N SER A 9 -25.85 -1.11 -3.25
CA SER A 9 -26.92 -0.23 -2.72
C SER A 9 -26.43 0.84 -1.73
N LYS A 10 -25.19 0.71 -1.22
CA LYS A 10 -24.54 1.67 -0.32
C LYS A 10 -23.20 2.18 -0.88
N SER A 11 -22.92 1.91 -2.15
CA SER A 11 -21.68 2.26 -2.81
C SER A 11 -21.69 3.70 -3.33
N TYR A 12 -20.52 4.17 -3.78
CA TYR A 12 -20.37 5.47 -4.43
C TYR A 12 -20.13 5.33 -5.93
N SER A 13 -20.76 4.34 -6.56
CA SER A 13 -20.58 4.06 -7.99
C SER A 13 -21.00 5.23 -8.89
N CYS A 14 -20.18 5.53 -9.89
CA CYS A 14 -20.43 6.47 -10.98
C CYS A 14 -20.73 5.75 -12.30
N LEU A 15 -21.30 4.53 -12.27
CA LEU A 15 -21.51 3.68 -13.45
C LEU A 15 -22.20 4.42 -14.61
N ASN A 16 -23.17 5.28 -14.32
CA ASN A 16 -23.95 6.01 -15.32
C ASN A 16 -23.15 7.10 -16.05
N GLU A 17 -21.94 7.42 -15.59
CA GLU A 17 -21.07 8.45 -16.18
C GLU A 17 -20.03 7.88 -17.14
N ILE A 18 -19.95 6.54 -17.27
CA ILE A 18 -18.88 5.86 -18.02
C ILE A 18 -19.43 4.86 -19.04
N ASP A 19 -18.66 4.64 -20.10
CA ASP A 19 -18.81 3.46 -20.94
C ASP A 19 -18.01 2.29 -20.34
N TYR A 20 -18.56 1.09 -20.45
CA TYR A 20 -17.94 -0.17 -19.99
C TYR A 20 -18.23 -1.33 -20.94
N ASN A 21 -18.59 -1.03 -22.20
CA ASN A 21 -18.93 -2.00 -23.24
C ASN A 21 -17.76 -2.92 -23.61
N ASN A 22 -16.52 -2.53 -23.28
CA ASN A 22 -15.36 -3.39 -23.50
C ASN A 22 -15.31 -4.61 -22.56
N ASN A 23 -16.26 -4.79 -21.64
CA ASN A 23 -16.33 -5.95 -20.75
C ASN A 23 -14.98 -6.28 -20.06
N PRO A 24 -14.43 -5.33 -19.28
CA PRO A 24 -13.06 -5.43 -18.79
C PRO A 24 -12.90 -6.58 -17.81
N ALA A 25 -11.78 -7.29 -17.88
CA ALA A 25 -11.35 -8.25 -16.85
C ALA A 25 -10.56 -7.56 -15.73
N ILE A 26 -9.87 -6.48 -16.08
CA ILE A 26 -9.06 -5.65 -15.18
C ILE A 26 -9.54 -4.22 -15.27
N ILE A 27 -9.73 -3.57 -14.11
CA ILE A 27 -10.04 -2.14 -14.03
C ILE A 27 -8.96 -1.45 -13.20
N VAL A 28 -8.21 -0.53 -13.80
CA VAL A 28 -7.27 0.35 -13.09
C VAL A 28 -8.03 1.56 -12.57
N VAL A 29 -7.86 1.89 -11.30
CA VAL A 29 -8.47 3.07 -10.67
C VAL A 29 -7.38 4.08 -10.33
N ILE A 30 -7.53 5.30 -10.84
CA ILE A 30 -6.58 6.41 -10.68
C ILE A 30 -7.28 7.62 -10.07
N PRO A 31 -7.12 7.91 -8.76
CA PRO A 31 -7.58 9.18 -8.20
C PRO A 31 -6.70 10.33 -8.70
N ALA A 32 -7.31 11.47 -9.05
CA ALA A 32 -6.63 12.61 -9.62
C ALA A 32 -7.11 13.95 -9.03
N PHE A 33 -6.20 14.66 -8.35
CA PHE A 33 -6.43 16.01 -7.83
C PHE A 33 -5.18 16.87 -8.02
N ASN A 34 -5.27 17.96 -8.79
CA ASN A 34 -4.13 18.82 -9.13
C ASN A 34 -2.97 18.05 -9.80
N GLU A 35 -3.28 17.19 -10.77
CA GLU A 35 -2.31 16.31 -11.43
C GLU A 35 -2.00 16.78 -12.86
N SER A 36 -1.07 17.73 -12.99
CA SER A 36 -0.67 18.30 -14.30
C SER A 36 0.07 17.31 -15.21
N MET A 37 0.71 16.28 -14.64
CA MET A 37 1.55 15.33 -15.37
C MET A 37 0.86 13.97 -15.59
N ILE A 38 -0.45 13.85 -15.35
CA ILE A 38 -1.17 12.58 -15.42
C ILE A 38 -1.04 11.88 -16.78
N LEU A 39 -0.90 12.65 -17.87
CA LEU A 39 -0.74 12.11 -19.21
C LEU A 39 0.49 11.20 -19.34
N ASN A 40 1.55 11.40 -18.55
CA ASN A 40 2.71 10.52 -18.55
C ASN A 40 2.34 9.10 -18.08
N SER A 41 1.53 9.01 -17.04
CA SER A 41 1.03 7.75 -16.49
C SER A 41 0.09 7.07 -17.49
N LEU A 42 -0.83 7.84 -18.08
CA LEU A 42 -1.76 7.31 -19.09
C LEU A 42 -1.05 6.84 -20.37
N ASN A 43 -0.04 7.56 -20.83
CA ASN A 43 0.79 7.13 -21.95
C ASN A 43 1.55 5.83 -21.63
N SER A 44 2.04 5.66 -20.40
CA SER A 44 2.69 4.42 -19.99
C SER A 44 1.72 3.23 -19.94
N LEU A 45 0.48 3.44 -19.48
CA LEU A 45 -0.57 2.41 -19.49
C LEU A 45 -1.00 2.07 -20.92
N LYS A 46 -1.13 3.07 -21.79
CA LYS A 46 -1.42 2.90 -23.22
C LYS A 46 -0.35 2.07 -23.92
N ALA A 47 0.91 2.25 -23.56
CA ALA A 47 2.03 1.50 -24.11
C ALA A 47 2.19 0.09 -23.52
N ALA A 48 1.48 -0.23 -22.44
CA ALA A 48 1.56 -1.55 -21.81
C ALA A 48 0.75 -2.58 -22.60
N SER A 49 1.34 -3.76 -22.78
CA SER A 49 0.70 -4.89 -23.43
C SER A 49 -0.46 -5.42 -22.58
N CYS A 50 -1.60 -5.67 -23.22
CA CYS A 50 -2.76 -6.28 -22.61
C CYS A 50 -3.23 -7.46 -23.48
N ALA A 51 -3.46 -8.61 -22.84
CA ALA A 51 -4.06 -9.79 -23.48
C ALA A 51 -5.57 -9.88 -23.22
N SER A 52 -6.05 -9.23 -22.15
CA SER A 52 -7.45 -9.15 -21.75
C SER A 52 -7.98 -7.73 -21.95
N ASN A 53 -9.31 -7.58 -21.99
CA ASN A 53 -9.91 -6.24 -21.98
C ASN A 53 -9.62 -5.54 -20.64
N VAL A 54 -9.12 -4.32 -20.71
CA VAL A 54 -8.75 -3.48 -19.57
C VAL A 54 -9.53 -2.18 -19.65
N MET A 55 -10.00 -1.70 -18.50
CA MET A 55 -10.48 -0.32 -18.37
C MET A 55 -9.58 0.47 -17.42
N VAL A 56 -9.23 1.69 -17.77
CA VAL A 56 -8.57 2.65 -16.89
C VAL A 56 -9.60 3.71 -16.52
N LEU A 57 -10.00 3.74 -15.26
CA LEU A 57 -10.95 4.68 -14.70
C LEU A 57 -10.23 5.76 -13.90
N ILE A 58 -10.27 6.99 -14.40
CA ILE A 58 -9.69 8.16 -13.77
C ILE A 58 -10.78 8.89 -13.00
N VAL A 59 -10.55 9.12 -11.71
CA VAL A 59 -11.49 9.83 -10.83
C VAL A 59 -10.92 11.21 -10.55
N VAL A 60 -11.28 12.19 -11.37
CA VAL A 60 -10.93 13.59 -11.13
C VAL A 60 -11.79 14.10 -9.99
N ASN A 61 -11.18 14.65 -8.95
CA ASN A 61 -11.91 14.94 -7.72
C ASN A 61 -11.48 16.27 -7.08
N TYR A 62 -12.39 16.95 -6.38
CA TYR A 62 -12.02 18.05 -5.48
C TYR A 62 -13.00 18.22 -4.32
N SER A 63 -12.50 18.78 -3.22
CA SER A 63 -13.28 19.09 -2.02
C SER A 63 -14.18 20.30 -2.23
N GLU A 64 -15.30 20.37 -1.51
CA GLU A 64 -16.09 21.61 -1.37
C GLU A 64 -15.23 22.78 -0.85
N ARG A 65 -14.20 22.46 -0.04
CA ARG A 65 -13.23 23.39 0.57
C ARG A 65 -12.01 23.69 -0.31
N ALA A 66 -11.90 23.11 -1.51
CA ALA A 66 -10.81 23.42 -2.43
C ALA A 66 -10.88 24.90 -2.85
N SER A 67 -9.72 25.52 -3.07
CA SER A 67 -9.66 26.91 -3.54
C SER A 67 -10.28 27.06 -4.94
N ALA A 68 -10.64 28.29 -5.32
CA ALA A 68 -11.18 28.57 -6.65
C ALA A 68 -10.22 28.12 -7.77
N ASN A 69 -8.91 28.29 -7.56
CA ASN A 69 -7.89 27.86 -8.51
C ASN A 69 -7.84 26.34 -8.66
N GLU A 70 -7.93 25.59 -7.56
CA GLU A 70 -7.96 24.13 -7.61
C GLU A 70 -9.25 23.60 -8.26
N LYS A 71 -10.40 24.19 -7.94
CA LYS A 71 -11.68 23.84 -8.59
C LYS A 71 -11.59 24.07 -10.10
N LYS A 72 -11.07 25.22 -10.53
CA LYS A 72 -10.87 25.55 -11.95
C LYS A 72 -9.90 24.57 -12.61
N PHE A 73 -8.73 24.32 -11.99
CA PHE A 73 -7.72 23.42 -12.51
C PHE A 73 -8.27 22.01 -12.74
N ASN A 74 -8.97 21.44 -11.75
CA ASN A 74 -9.49 20.08 -11.86
C ASN A 74 -10.64 19.96 -12.87
N ARG A 75 -11.47 21.00 -13.05
CA ARG A 75 -12.45 21.01 -14.15
C ARG A 75 -11.77 21.02 -15.52
N SER A 76 -10.78 21.89 -15.72
CA SER A 76 -10.00 21.91 -16.97
C SER A 76 -9.24 20.61 -17.21
N LEU A 77 -8.73 19.98 -16.15
CA LEU A 77 -8.11 18.65 -16.23
C LEU A 77 -9.12 17.58 -16.66
N PHE A 78 -10.33 17.60 -16.11
CA PHE A 78 -11.41 16.69 -16.52
C PHE A 78 -11.76 16.84 -17.99
N ASP A 79 -11.95 18.07 -18.48
CA ASP A 79 -12.28 18.32 -19.89
C ASP A 79 -11.16 17.83 -20.82
N LEU A 80 -9.90 18.11 -20.47
CA LEU A 80 -8.73 17.61 -21.19
C LEU A 80 -8.72 16.07 -21.24
N LEU A 81 -8.93 15.43 -20.10
CA LEU A 81 -8.92 13.98 -19.99
C LEU A 81 -10.08 13.33 -20.73
N LYS A 82 -11.25 13.99 -20.80
CA LYS A 82 -12.41 13.47 -21.54
C LYS A 82 -12.10 13.36 -23.03
N GLU A 83 -11.53 14.41 -23.62
CA GLU A 83 -11.09 14.40 -25.02
C GLU A 83 -9.95 13.40 -25.24
N TRP A 84 -8.99 13.34 -24.31
CA TRP A 84 -7.89 12.38 -24.37
C TRP A 84 -8.39 10.93 -24.34
N CYS A 85 -9.32 10.60 -23.42
CA CYS A 85 -9.89 9.25 -23.30
C CYS A 85 -10.61 8.85 -24.59
N LYS A 86 -11.35 9.76 -25.22
CA LYS A 86 -12.04 9.52 -26.49
C LYS A 86 -11.05 9.24 -27.63
N LEU A 87 -9.93 9.94 -27.67
CA LEU A 87 -8.92 9.80 -28.73
C LEU A 87 -8.12 8.49 -28.64
N TYR A 88 -7.87 7.99 -27.44
CA TYR A 88 -6.93 6.89 -27.21
C TYR A 88 -7.54 5.59 -26.69
N SER A 89 -8.86 5.55 -26.47
CA SER A 89 -9.55 4.31 -26.17
C SER A 89 -9.58 3.40 -27.40
N THR A 90 -9.50 2.09 -27.14
CA THR A 90 -9.61 1.02 -28.12
C THR A 90 -10.61 -0.03 -27.60
N GLU A 91 -10.95 -1.02 -28.43
CA GLU A 91 -11.81 -2.14 -27.99
C GLU A 91 -11.20 -2.92 -26.81
N GLN A 92 -9.87 -3.05 -26.78
CA GLN A 92 -9.19 -3.83 -25.74
C GLN A 92 -8.84 -2.98 -24.51
N LEU A 93 -8.38 -1.74 -24.72
CA LEU A 93 -7.99 -0.81 -23.65
C LEU A 93 -8.89 0.43 -23.68
N LEU A 94 -9.82 0.49 -22.75
CA LEU A 94 -10.80 1.58 -22.60
C LEU A 94 -10.32 2.57 -21.53
N PHE A 95 -10.29 3.86 -21.86
CA PHE A 95 -10.05 4.92 -20.88
C PHE A 95 -11.36 5.64 -20.58
N GLN A 96 -11.65 5.82 -19.29
CA GLN A 96 -12.82 6.52 -18.79
C GLN A 96 -12.40 7.54 -17.73
N VAL A 97 -13.12 8.65 -17.67
CA VAL A 97 -12.90 9.68 -16.66
C VAL A 97 -14.23 10.15 -16.09
N VAL A 98 -14.28 10.30 -14.77
CA VAL A 98 -15.42 10.86 -14.03
C VAL A 98 -14.99 12.07 -13.22
N LEU A 99 -15.92 13.00 -13.01
CA LEU A 99 -15.69 14.19 -12.19
C LEU A 99 -16.49 14.11 -10.89
N VAL A 100 -15.80 13.91 -9.78
CA VAL A 100 -16.38 13.96 -8.44
C VAL A 100 -16.12 15.33 -7.84
N SER A 101 -17.04 16.25 -8.12
CA SER A 101 -16.99 17.61 -7.58
C SER A 101 -17.50 17.70 -6.15
N GLU A 102 -16.98 18.68 -5.41
CA GLU A 102 -17.54 19.13 -4.11
C GLU A 102 -17.68 18.02 -3.07
N MET A 103 -16.67 17.16 -2.99
CA MET A 103 -16.60 16.15 -1.94
C MET A 103 -16.65 16.81 -0.56
N ARG A 104 -17.49 16.28 0.34
CA ARG A 104 -17.61 16.76 1.71
C ARG A 104 -16.25 16.76 2.41
N GLY A 105 -15.87 17.90 2.98
CA GLY A 105 -14.50 18.17 3.41
C GLY A 105 -13.89 17.15 4.36
N LYS A 106 -14.71 16.49 5.21
CA LYS A 106 -14.25 15.47 6.17
C LYS A 106 -13.83 14.11 5.58
N HIS A 107 -14.13 13.87 4.30
CA HIS A 107 -13.80 12.63 3.59
C HIS A 107 -13.11 12.90 2.25
N ALA A 108 -12.99 14.17 1.84
CA ALA A 108 -12.44 14.58 0.56
C ALA A 108 -10.94 14.27 0.47
N GLY A 109 -10.53 13.46 -0.51
CA GLY A 109 -9.13 13.12 -0.73
C GLY A 109 -8.98 11.82 -1.53
N ALA A 110 -7.75 11.33 -1.63
CA ALA A 110 -7.41 10.15 -2.41
C ALA A 110 -8.20 8.90 -1.98
N GLY A 111 -8.47 8.70 -0.68
CA GLY A 111 -9.23 7.55 -0.20
C GLY A 111 -10.68 7.51 -0.66
N LEU A 112 -11.40 8.63 -0.65
CA LEU A 112 -12.77 8.68 -1.18
C LEU A 112 -12.79 8.56 -2.70
N ALA A 113 -11.88 9.24 -3.41
CA ALA A 113 -11.78 9.13 -4.87
C ALA A 113 -11.47 7.70 -5.32
N ARG A 114 -10.51 7.04 -4.66
CA ARG A 114 -10.20 5.63 -4.92
C ARG A 114 -11.39 4.74 -4.58
N ARG A 115 -12.10 4.98 -3.47
CA ARG A 115 -13.34 4.26 -3.16
C ARG A 115 -14.38 4.38 -4.26
N ILE A 116 -14.63 5.59 -4.77
CA ILE A 116 -15.59 5.84 -5.84
C ILE A 116 -15.22 5.05 -7.09
N GLY A 117 -13.96 5.12 -7.52
CA GLY A 117 -13.50 4.37 -8.68
C GLY A 117 -13.58 2.86 -8.49
N MET A 118 -13.19 2.35 -7.32
CA MET A 118 -13.27 0.91 -7.01
C MET A 118 -14.72 0.44 -6.87
N ASP A 119 -15.61 1.23 -6.29
CA ASP A 119 -17.04 0.94 -6.21
C ASP A 119 -17.68 0.91 -7.61
N THR A 120 -17.28 1.83 -8.49
CA THR A 120 -17.67 1.85 -9.90
C THR A 120 -17.16 0.60 -10.62
N ALA A 121 -15.93 0.17 -10.35
CA ALA A 121 -15.37 -1.06 -10.91
C ALA A 121 -16.18 -2.31 -10.50
N ILE A 122 -16.62 -2.39 -9.23
CA ILE A 122 -17.51 -3.47 -8.76
C ILE A 122 -18.83 -3.47 -9.55
N ASP A 123 -19.40 -2.29 -9.77
CA ASP A 123 -20.66 -2.15 -10.50
C ASP A 123 -20.51 -2.58 -11.97
N VAL A 124 -19.41 -2.19 -12.62
CA VAL A 124 -19.06 -2.66 -13.98
C VAL A 124 -18.95 -4.18 -14.03
N PHE A 125 -18.17 -4.79 -13.13
CA PHE A 125 -18.04 -6.26 -13.10
C PHE A 125 -19.37 -6.95 -12.83
N PHE A 126 -20.22 -6.36 -11.97
CA PHE A 126 -21.53 -6.90 -11.66
C PHE A 126 -22.46 -6.88 -12.89
N ASN A 127 -22.55 -5.75 -13.60
CA ASN A 127 -23.40 -5.62 -14.79
C ASN A 127 -22.90 -6.49 -15.96
N ASN A 128 -21.59 -6.63 -16.10
CA ASN A 128 -20.97 -7.51 -17.09
C ASN A 128 -20.95 -9.00 -16.69
N LYS A 129 -21.49 -9.36 -15.52
CA LYS A 129 -21.45 -10.73 -14.97
C LYS A 129 -20.03 -11.31 -14.89
N LYS A 130 -19.03 -10.45 -14.69
CA LYS A 130 -17.61 -10.80 -14.66
C LYS A 130 -17.21 -11.24 -13.25
N ALA A 131 -17.38 -12.53 -12.96
CA ALA A 131 -16.83 -13.12 -11.76
C ALA A 131 -15.30 -13.06 -11.77
N GLY A 132 -14.69 -12.73 -10.63
CA GLY A 132 -13.25 -12.65 -10.46
C GLY A 132 -12.58 -11.44 -11.11
N GLY A 133 -13.34 -10.39 -11.43
CA GLY A 133 -12.77 -9.11 -11.89
C GLY A 133 -11.69 -8.58 -10.96
N VAL A 134 -10.63 -8.01 -11.53
CA VAL A 134 -9.47 -7.51 -10.79
C VAL A 134 -9.45 -5.99 -10.83
N ILE A 135 -9.32 -5.37 -9.65
CA ILE A 135 -9.14 -3.94 -9.52
C ILE A 135 -7.66 -3.67 -9.28
N LEU A 136 -7.04 -2.86 -10.14
CA LEU A 136 -5.69 -2.32 -9.94
C LEU A 136 -5.78 -0.92 -9.35
N SER A 137 -5.00 -0.63 -8.33
CA SER A 137 -4.85 0.72 -7.77
C SER A 137 -3.56 1.34 -8.28
N LEU A 138 -3.66 2.53 -8.89
CA LEU A 138 -2.52 3.29 -9.39
C LEU A 138 -2.69 4.76 -8.98
N ASP A 139 -1.58 5.50 -8.83
CA ASP A 139 -1.63 6.95 -8.62
C ASP A 139 -1.40 7.70 -9.94
N ALA A 140 -1.92 8.93 -10.02
CA ALA A 140 -1.91 9.72 -11.25
C ALA A 140 -0.51 10.07 -11.77
N ASP A 141 0.53 9.99 -10.95
CA ASP A 141 1.93 10.26 -11.29
C ASP A 141 2.81 8.99 -11.22
N THR A 142 2.25 7.84 -11.59
CA THR A 142 2.94 6.55 -11.59
C THR A 142 2.97 5.94 -12.99
N LYS A 143 4.17 5.63 -13.51
CA LYS A 143 4.31 4.87 -14.76
C LYS A 143 4.27 3.37 -14.50
N VAL A 144 4.06 2.55 -15.52
CA VAL A 144 4.09 1.09 -15.40
C VAL A 144 5.09 0.47 -16.37
N LYS A 145 5.61 -0.72 -16.03
CA LYS A 145 6.38 -1.54 -17.00
C LYS A 145 5.49 -1.96 -18.18
N PRO A 146 6.06 -2.19 -19.39
CA PRO A 146 5.29 -2.61 -20.55
C PRO A 146 4.46 -3.89 -20.33
N ASN A 147 4.95 -4.86 -19.55
CA ASN A 147 4.27 -6.13 -19.29
C ASN A 147 3.25 -6.06 -18.13
N TYR A 148 2.80 -4.87 -17.71
CA TYR A 148 2.00 -4.66 -16.49
C TYR A 148 0.70 -5.46 -16.48
N PHE A 149 -0.15 -5.30 -17.51
CA PHE A 149 -1.44 -6.00 -17.54
C PHE A 149 -1.29 -7.49 -17.77
N GLU A 150 -0.39 -7.91 -18.66
CA GLU A 150 -0.10 -9.32 -18.91
C GLU A 150 0.34 -10.06 -17.65
N THR A 151 1.25 -9.47 -16.88
CA THR A 151 1.74 -10.08 -15.63
C THR A 151 0.62 -10.23 -14.61
N VAL A 152 -0.20 -9.18 -14.42
CA VAL A 152 -1.33 -9.23 -13.49
C VAL A 152 -2.36 -10.28 -13.94
N ASN A 153 -2.72 -10.29 -15.22
CA ASN A 153 -3.68 -11.24 -15.78
C ASN A 153 -3.17 -12.69 -15.67
N ALA A 154 -1.90 -12.93 -15.98
CA ALA A 154 -1.28 -14.24 -15.86
C ALA A 154 -1.26 -14.72 -14.40
N HIS A 155 -0.95 -13.83 -13.45
CA HIS A 155 -0.94 -14.17 -12.01
C HIS A 155 -2.31 -14.63 -11.53
N PHE A 156 -3.39 -13.89 -11.80
CA PHE A 156 -4.73 -14.28 -11.35
C PHE A 156 -5.29 -15.50 -12.08
N THR A 157 -4.80 -15.77 -13.29
CA THR A 157 -5.11 -16.99 -14.04
C THR A 157 -4.42 -18.21 -13.41
N GLN A 158 -3.13 -18.09 -13.09
CA GLN A 158 -2.33 -19.16 -12.49
C GLN A 158 -2.66 -19.41 -11.01
N TYR A 159 -2.96 -18.35 -10.27
CA TYR A 159 -3.22 -18.37 -8.82
C TYR A 159 -4.60 -17.77 -8.51
N PRO A 160 -5.71 -18.45 -8.88
CA PRO A 160 -7.06 -17.91 -8.76
C PRO A 160 -7.49 -17.61 -7.32
N ASP A 161 -6.87 -18.23 -6.32
CA ASP A 161 -7.14 -17.96 -4.89
C ASP A 161 -6.47 -16.70 -4.35
N THR A 162 -5.62 -16.05 -5.16
CA THR A 162 -5.07 -14.72 -4.82
C THR A 162 -6.22 -13.73 -4.66
N ASN A 163 -6.24 -13.02 -3.52
CA ASN A 163 -7.21 -11.94 -3.31
C ASN A 163 -6.55 -10.56 -3.33
N VAL A 164 -5.28 -10.49 -2.93
CA VAL A 164 -4.46 -9.28 -3.01
C VAL A 164 -3.15 -9.65 -3.69
N LEU A 165 -2.84 -8.94 -4.77
CA LEU A 165 -1.54 -9.01 -5.44
C LEU A 165 -0.84 -7.68 -5.23
N LEU A 166 0.29 -7.69 -4.55
CA LEU A 166 1.17 -6.54 -4.45
C LEU A 166 2.11 -6.55 -5.64
N ILE A 167 2.34 -5.37 -6.18
CA ILE A 167 3.17 -5.16 -7.35
C ILE A 167 4.46 -4.50 -6.89
N ASP A 168 5.58 -4.87 -7.51
CA ASP A 168 6.84 -4.22 -7.22
C ASP A 168 6.80 -2.72 -7.55
N PHE A 169 7.58 -1.92 -6.86
CA PHE A 169 7.65 -0.48 -7.10
C PHE A 169 9.07 0.02 -6.99
N HIS A 170 9.43 0.97 -7.86
CA HIS A 170 10.70 1.68 -7.83
C HIS A 170 10.44 3.13 -8.21
N HIS A 171 10.87 4.12 -7.44
CA HIS A 171 10.74 5.50 -7.92
C HIS A 171 11.65 5.74 -9.13
N ASP A 172 11.22 6.62 -10.02
CA ASP A 172 11.98 6.98 -11.22
C ASP A 172 13.19 7.85 -10.86
N LEU A 173 14.30 7.18 -10.54
CA LEU A 173 15.55 7.81 -10.11
C LEU A 173 16.21 8.61 -11.24
N GLU A 174 16.04 8.19 -12.48
CA GLU A 174 16.66 8.81 -13.65
C GLU A 174 15.98 10.13 -13.99
N ALA A 175 14.65 10.18 -13.94
CA ALA A 175 13.87 11.39 -14.16
C ALA A 175 14.03 12.43 -13.03
N ALA A 176 14.51 12.03 -11.85
CA ALA A 176 14.69 12.92 -10.72
C ALA A 176 15.96 13.80 -10.85
N PRO A 177 15.85 15.14 -10.69
CA PRO A 177 17.00 16.03 -10.55
C PRO A 177 17.93 15.58 -9.42
N PRO A 178 19.25 15.87 -9.46
CA PRO A 178 20.23 15.30 -8.52
C PRO A 178 19.86 15.46 -7.02
N LYS A 179 19.36 16.63 -6.62
CA LYS A 179 18.90 16.86 -5.24
C LYS A 179 17.70 16.00 -4.86
N LEU A 180 16.74 15.81 -5.76
CA LEU A 180 15.59 14.94 -5.54
C LEU A 180 16.01 13.47 -5.60
N ARG A 181 16.91 13.09 -6.50
CA ARG A 181 17.45 11.74 -6.61
C ARG A 181 18.05 11.26 -5.29
N ARG A 182 18.87 12.08 -4.63
CA ARG A 182 19.45 11.73 -3.32
C ARG A 182 18.36 11.52 -2.26
N ALA A 183 17.37 12.43 -2.21
CA ALA A 183 16.30 12.33 -1.21
C ALA A 183 15.42 11.10 -1.42
N ILE A 184 15.08 10.77 -2.67
CA ILE A 184 14.23 9.61 -2.95
C ILE A 184 14.96 8.28 -2.72
N ILE A 185 16.28 8.21 -2.95
CA ILE A 185 17.09 7.04 -2.58
C ILE A 185 17.00 6.79 -1.07
N LEU A 186 17.14 7.83 -0.23
CA LEU A 186 17.03 7.70 1.22
C LEU A 186 15.63 7.26 1.65
N TYR A 187 14.59 7.78 1.01
CA TYR A 187 13.22 7.39 1.30
C TYR A 187 12.93 5.93 0.92
N GLU A 188 13.36 5.49 -0.26
CA GLU A 188 13.22 4.10 -0.68
C GLU A 188 14.02 3.13 0.20
N LEU A 189 15.22 3.54 0.64
CA LEU A 189 15.98 2.78 1.64
C LEU A 189 15.15 2.59 2.90
N TYR A 190 14.49 3.64 3.39
CA TYR A 190 13.60 3.54 4.55
C TYR A 190 12.41 2.60 4.32
N LEU A 191 11.73 2.70 3.16
CA LEU A 191 10.59 1.85 2.84
C LEU A 191 10.97 0.36 2.89
N ASN A 192 12.05 0.00 2.20
CA ASN A 192 12.53 -1.37 2.18
C ASN A 192 13.08 -1.82 3.54
N TYR A 193 13.85 -0.95 4.22
CA TYR A 193 14.37 -1.20 5.57
C TYR A 193 13.26 -1.55 6.56
N TYR A 194 12.19 -0.76 6.57
CA TYR A 194 11.08 -0.95 7.48
C TYR A 194 10.39 -2.31 7.26
N VAL A 195 10.16 -2.68 5.99
CA VAL A 195 9.56 -3.97 5.64
C VAL A 195 10.49 -5.13 5.97
N LEU A 196 11.78 -5.04 5.64
CA LEU A 196 12.78 -6.05 5.98
C LEU A 196 12.93 -6.24 7.49
N GLY A 197 13.05 -5.15 8.25
CA GLY A 197 13.10 -5.18 9.71
C GLY A 197 11.85 -5.85 10.30
N SER A 198 10.66 -5.52 9.78
CA SER A 198 9.40 -6.14 10.20
C SER A 198 9.32 -7.63 9.87
N ARG A 199 9.83 -8.05 8.71
CA ARG A 199 9.93 -9.48 8.34
C ARG A 199 10.89 -10.23 9.23
N LEU A 200 12.07 -9.66 9.49
CA LEU A 200 13.08 -10.25 10.37
C LEU A 200 12.61 -10.34 11.82
N ALA A 201 11.77 -9.40 12.26
CA ALA A 201 11.04 -9.49 13.51
C ALA A 201 9.99 -10.61 13.51
N GLY A 202 9.61 -11.18 12.37
CA GLY A 202 8.60 -12.23 12.29
C GLY A 202 7.16 -11.71 12.20
N PHE A 203 6.95 -10.43 11.87
CA PHE A 203 5.61 -9.92 11.60
C PHE A 203 5.07 -10.51 10.27
N PRO A 204 3.97 -11.28 10.28
CA PRO A 204 3.55 -12.10 9.13
C PRO A 204 2.92 -11.30 7.99
N TYR A 205 2.61 -10.02 8.23
CA TYR A 205 1.96 -9.13 7.26
C TYR A 205 2.88 -7.96 6.85
N ALA A 206 4.19 -8.19 6.90
CA ALA A 206 5.22 -7.22 6.53
C ALA A 206 5.35 -7.08 5.00
N TYR A 207 4.44 -6.31 4.44
CA TYR A 207 4.37 -5.95 3.04
C TYR A 207 4.47 -4.44 2.85
N HIS A 208 4.94 -4.01 1.68
CA HIS A 208 4.77 -2.63 1.27
C HIS A 208 3.29 -2.33 1.01
N THR A 209 2.79 -1.24 1.60
CA THR A 209 1.43 -0.74 1.40
C THR A 209 1.46 0.53 0.58
N ILE A 210 2.00 0.46 -0.64
CA ILE A 210 2.07 1.60 -1.56
C ILE A 210 0.76 1.67 -2.35
N GLY A 211 0.05 2.78 -2.26
CA GLY A 211 -1.28 2.98 -2.86
C GLY A 211 -1.34 2.76 -4.36
N SER A 212 -0.22 2.95 -5.07
CA SER A 212 -0.10 2.74 -6.52
C SER A 212 0.39 1.35 -6.93
N ALA A 213 0.59 0.42 -5.99
CA ALA A 213 1.29 -0.84 -6.26
C ALA A 213 0.53 -2.07 -5.74
N PHE A 214 -0.80 -2.11 -5.94
CA PHE A 214 -1.58 -3.30 -5.59
C PHE A 214 -2.77 -3.56 -6.53
N ALA A 215 -3.16 -4.82 -6.59
CA ALA A 215 -4.39 -5.33 -7.18
C ALA A 215 -5.22 -6.06 -6.13
N VAL A 216 -6.53 -6.00 -6.27
CA VAL A 216 -7.48 -6.72 -5.40
C VAL A 216 -8.58 -7.37 -6.21
N LYS A 217 -8.97 -8.58 -5.82
CA LYS A 217 -10.12 -9.27 -6.41
C LYS A 217 -11.43 -8.61 -5.99
N ALA A 218 -12.35 -8.40 -6.93
CA ALA A 218 -13.61 -7.71 -6.71
C ALA A 218 -14.41 -8.29 -5.52
N GLU A 219 -14.50 -9.61 -5.40
CA GLU A 219 -15.23 -10.25 -4.30
C GLU A 219 -14.57 -10.00 -2.94
N ALA A 220 -13.23 -9.99 -2.87
CA ALA A 220 -12.50 -9.75 -1.64
C ALA A 220 -12.68 -8.30 -1.16
N TYR A 221 -12.65 -7.34 -2.09
CA TYR A 221 -12.95 -5.94 -1.84
C TYR A 221 -14.35 -5.75 -1.25
N VAL A 222 -15.37 -6.35 -1.89
CA VAL A 222 -16.77 -6.28 -1.43
C VAL A 222 -16.94 -6.90 -0.05
N ARG A 223 -16.36 -8.09 0.20
CA ARG A 223 -16.43 -8.77 1.51
C ARG A 223 -15.84 -7.94 2.64
N GLN A 224 -14.83 -7.11 2.36
CA GLN A 224 -14.25 -6.20 3.35
C GLN A 224 -14.94 -4.84 3.44
N GLY A 225 -16.06 -4.64 2.74
CA GLY A 225 -16.82 -3.39 2.78
C GLY A 225 -16.15 -2.24 2.03
N GLY A 226 -15.26 -2.58 1.09
CA GLY A 226 -14.58 -1.65 0.19
C GLY A 226 -13.50 -0.77 0.83
N MET A 227 -13.06 0.23 0.06
CA MET A 227 -12.03 1.15 0.48
C MET A 227 -12.53 2.06 1.61
N ASN A 228 -11.64 2.37 2.56
CA ASN A 228 -11.93 3.35 3.61
C ASN A 228 -11.82 4.78 3.04
N LYS A 229 -12.43 5.75 3.73
CA LYS A 229 -12.53 7.15 3.28
C LYS A 229 -11.50 8.06 3.95
N LYS A 230 -10.42 7.48 4.50
CA LYS A 230 -9.40 8.27 5.19
C LYS A 230 -8.70 9.19 4.19
N HIS A 231 -8.28 10.35 4.68
CA HIS A 231 -7.57 11.34 3.87
C HIS A 231 -6.15 10.91 3.49
N ALA A 232 -5.53 10.05 4.31
CA ALA A 232 -4.20 9.51 4.10
C ALA A 232 -4.07 8.13 4.74
N GLY A 233 -3.19 7.31 4.15
CA GLY A 233 -2.89 5.93 4.58
C GLY A 233 -4.06 4.98 4.40
N GLU A 234 -5.03 5.38 3.60
CA GLU A 234 -6.17 4.57 3.23
C GLU A 234 -5.74 3.19 2.70
N ASP A 235 -4.64 3.14 1.95
CA ASP A 235 -3.97 1.95 1.42
C ASP A 235 -3.42 1.07 2.54
N PHE A 236 -2.65 1.64 3.48
CA PHE A 236 -2.16 0.96 4.67
C PHE A 236 -3.30 0.31 5.46
N TYR A 237 -4.34 1.08 5.79
CA TYR A 237 -5.49 0.55 6.55
C TYR A 237 -6.27 -0.51 5.78
N PHE A 238 -6.46 -0.32 4.47
CA PHE A 238 -7.18 -1.28 3.64
C PHE A 238 -6.39 -2.58 3.51
N LEU A 239 -5.13 -2.51 3.11
CA LEU A 239 -4.28 -3.68 2.89
C LEU A 239 -4.03 -4.46 4.19
N HIS A 240 -3.77 -3.80 5.31
CA HIS A 240 -3.62 -4.50 6.60
C HIS A 240 -4.93 -5.11 7.13
N LYS A 241 -6.09 -4.63 6.67
CA LYS A 241 -7.36 -5.33 6.92
C LYS A 241 -7.48 -6.60 6.06
N MET A 242 -6.94 -6.59 4.85
CA MET A 242 -7.00 -7.70 3.90
C MET A 242 -6.01 -8.82 4.27
N PHE A 243 -4.76 -8.47 4.61
CA PHE A 243 -3.68 -9.45 4.74
C PHE A 243 -3.97 -10.62 5.69
N PRO A 244 -4.57 -10.43 6.89
CA PRO A 244 -4.85 -11.53 7.82
C PRO A 244 -5.98 -12.46 7.37
N LEU A 245 -6.74 -12.07 6.36
CA LEU A 245 -7.99 -12.72 5.96
C LEU A 245 -7.86 -13.51 4.66
N TYR A 246 -6.86 -13.21 3.85
CA TYR A 246 -6.75 -13.74 2.51
C TYR A 246 -5.34 -14.20 2.15
N GLU A 247 -5.25 -14.98 1.08
CA GLU A 247 -3.98 -15.29 0.44
C GLU A 247 -3.50 -14.07 -0.36
N ASN A 248 -2.33 -13.57 0.00
CA ASN A 248 -1.71 -12.39 -0.58
C ASN A 248 -0.40 -12.81 -1.24
N TYR A 249 -0.14 -12.26 -2.42
CA TYR A 249 1.08 -12.50 -3.17
C TYR A 249 1.75 -11.18 -3.47
N ARG A 250 3.05 -11.23 -3.73
CA ARG A 250 3.78 -10.14 -4.37
C ARG A 250 4.42 -10.66 -5.64
N THR A 251 4.28 -9.93 -6.73
CA THR A 251 5.00 -10.19 -7.97
C THR A 251 6.18 -9.24 -8.12
N TYR A 252 7.27 -9.77 -8.65
CA TYR A 252 8.49 -9.02 -9.02
C TYR A 252 8.72 -9.03 -10.55
N ASP A 253 7.78 -9.58 -11.31
CA ASP A 253 7.90 -9.76 -12.76
C ASP A 253 7.43 -8.50 -13.51
N THR A 254 6.60 -7.68 -12.85
CA THR A 254 6.28 -6.32 -13.28
C THR A 254 6.52 -5.32 -12.16
N CYS A 255 6.50 -4.03 -12.49
CA CYS A 255 6.83 -2.95 -11.58
C CYS A 255 6.07 -1.67 -11.96
N VAL A 256 5.73 -0.87 -10.96
CA VAL A 256 5.26 0.49 -11.12
C VAL A 256 6.36 1.49 -10.74
N TYR A 257 6.29 2.70 -11.30
CA TYR A 257 7.28 3.74 -11.10
C TYR A 257 6.65 5.05 -10.61
N PRO A 258 6.42 5.18 -9.30
CA PRO A 258 5.88 6.42 -8.74
C PRO A 258 6.86 7.57 -8.90
N SER A 259 6.35 8.78 -9.13
CA SER A 259 7.18 9.97 -9.26
C SER A 259 7.86 10.37 -7.95
N ALA A 260 9.14 10.76 -8.04
CA ALA A 260 9.91 11.35 -6.96
C ALA A 260 9.62 12.86 -6.83
N ARG A 261 8.41 13.23 -6.41
CA ARG A 261 8.01 14.65 -6.26
C ARG A 261 7.90 15.09 -4.80
N VAL A 262 8.13 16.37 -4.58
CA VAL A 262 7.79 17.06 -3.32
C VAL A 262 6.31 17.45 -3.37
N SER A 263 5.55 17.10 -2.33
CA SER A 263 4.14 17.47 -2.25
C SER A 263 3.65 17.47 -0.80
N LEU A 264 2.99 18.54 -0.38
CA LEU A 264 2.39 18.67 0.96
C LEU A 264 0.86 18.48 0.94
N ARG A 265 0.31 17.91 -0.14
CA ARG A 265 -1.15 17.70 -0.29
C ARG A 265 -1.72 16.68 0.70
N VAL A 266 -0.87 15.80 1.22
CA VAL A 266 -1.21 14.78 2.22
C VAL A 266 -0.23 14.86 3.38
N PRO A 267 -0.60 14.41 4.59
CA PRO A 267 0.27 14.45 5.77
C PRO A 267 1.43 13.45 5.75
N PHE A 268 1.37 12.40 4.94
CA PHE A 268 2.45 11.41 4.80
C PHE A 268 2.42 10.72 3.43
N GLY A 269 3.55 10.11 3.05
CA GLY A 269 3.77 9.49 1.74
C GLY A 269 5.04 10.03 1.08
N THR A 270 5.25 9.73 -0.21
CA THR A 270 6.43 10.17 -0.97
C THR A 270 6.60 11.70 -0.91
N GLY A 271 5.54 12.46 -1.20
CA GLY A 271 5.59 13.92 -1.24
C GLY A 271 6.11 14.58 0.04
N PRO A 272 5.49 14.30 1.21
CA PRO A 272 5.92 14.85 2.49
C PRO A 272 7.30 14.35 2.92
N ALA A 273 7.60 13.06 2.70
CA ALA A 273 8.92 12.52 3.04
C ALA A 273 10.04 13.22 2.24
N MET A 274 9.80 13.46 0.94
CA MET A 274 10.73 14.22 0.10
C MET A 274 10.92 15.66 0.60
N TYR A 275 9.85 16.32 1.04
CA TYR A 275 9.93 17.65 1.65
C TYR A 275 10.80 17.64 2.91
N ASP A 276 10.55 16.71 3.84
CA ASP A 276 11.25 16.64 5.12
C ASP A 276 12.74 16.32 4.93
N ILE A 277 13.07 15.36 4.05
CA ILE A 277 14.47 14.99 3.76
C ILE A 277 15.24 16.17 3.17
N LEU A 278 14.63 16.91 2.24
CA LEU A 278 15.28 18.09 1.64
C LEU A 278 15.45 19.22 2.65
N LYS A 279 14.44 19.45 3.50
CA LYS A 279 14.48 20.46 4.56
C LYS A 279 15.56 20.16 5.60
N ASN A 280 15.80 18.87 5.88
CA ASN A 280 16.81 18.40 6.82
C ASN A 280 18.14 18.06 6.13
N ASN A 281 18.52 18.78 5.07
CA ASN A 281 19.82 18.63 4.39
C ASN A 281 20.19 17.19 3.98
N HIS A 282 19.20 16.43 3.50
CA HIS A 282 19.33 15.02 3.12
C HIS A 282 19.66 14.08 4.29
N GLU A 283 19.14 14.38 5.47
CA GLU A 283 19.14 13.47 6.62
C GLU A 283 17.75 12.82 6.81
N LEU A 284 17.76 11.51 7.02
CA LEU A 284 16.57 10.73 7.35
C LEU A 284 16.90 9.78 8.50
N SER A 285 16.34 10.08 9.67
CA SER A 285 16.53 9.28 10.88
C SER A 285 15.41 8.27 11.06
N VAL A 286 15.74 6.99 11.12
CA VAL A 286 14.80 5.86 11.15
C VAL A 286 14.92 5.06 12.45
N TYR A 287 13.99 4.13 12.66
CA TYR A 287 14.02 3.25 13.83
C TYR A 287 15.31 2.43 13.86
N HIS A 288 15.86 2.22 15.04
CA HIS A 288 17.03 1.39 15.29
C HIS A 288 16.74 -0.09 14.99
N PRO A 289 17.64 -0.83 14.32
CA PRO A 289 17.43 -2.25 13.98
C PRO A 289 17.12 -3.15 15.18
N ASP A 290 17.76 -2.90 16.33
CA ASP A 290 17.58 -3.73 17.52
C ASP A 290 16.16 -3.66 18.11
N ALA A 291 15.41 -2.58 17.84
CA ALA A 291 13.99 -2.51 18.21
C ALA A 291 13.14 -3.54 17.44
N PHE A 292 13.49 -3.83 16.18
CA PHE A 292 12.87 -4.93 15.44
C PHE A 292 13.32 -6.30 15.99
N MET A 293 14.56 -6.41 16.48
CA MET A 293 15.07 -7.67 17.04
C MET A 293 14.40 -8.02 18.37
N GLU A 294 14.07 -7.03 19.20
CA GLU A 294 13.28 -7.26 20.42
C GLU A 294 11.88 -7.83 20.10
N LEU A 295 11.26 -7.37 19.02
CA LEU A 295 10.01 -7.95 18.53
C LEU A 295 10.16 -9.39 18.03
N LYS A 296 11.34 -9.77 17.51
CA LYS A 296 11.61 -11.13 17.02
C LYS A 296 11.35 -12.18 18.08
N ASP A 297 11.87 -11.97 19.28
CA ASP A 297 11.70 -12.90 20.39
C ASP A 297 10.23 -12.98 20.82
N PHE A 298 9.54 -11.84 20.81
CA PHE A 298 8.11 -11.77 21.12
C PHE A 298 7.27 -12.56 20.11
N TYR A 299 7.47 -12.37 18.80
CA TYR A 299 6.73 -13.11 17.77
C TYR A 299 7.06 -14.60 17.79
N PHE A 300 8.34 -14.98 17.99
CA PHE A 300 8.77 -16.38 18.05
C PHE A 300 8.13 -17.13 19.23
N LYS A 301 8.10 -16.52 20.42
CA LYS A 301 7.58 -17.12 21.65
C LYS A 301 6.09 -16.84 21.87
N MET A 302 5.44 -16.05 21.01
CA MET A 302 4.04 -15.63 21.17
C MET A 302 3.10 -16.81 21.41
N GLY A 303 3.32 -17.93 20.70
CA GLY A 303 2.49 -19.12 20.85
C GLY A 303 2.57 -19.79 22.22
N ASP A 304 3.66 -19.60 22.97
CA ASP A 304 3.83 -20.18 24.30
C ASP A 304 2.91 -19.49 25.33
N LEU A 305 2.46 -18.26 25.06
CA LEU A 305 1.45 -17.55 25.87
C LEU A 305 0.08 -18.23 25.85
N PHE A 306 -0.12 -19.27 25.03
CA PHE A 306 -1.30 -20.12 25.11
C PHE A 306 -1.34 -20.89 26.43
N GLU A 307 -0.18 -21.32 26.93
CA GLU A 307 -0.03 -22.00 28.21
C GLU A 307 -0.20 -21.01 29.38
N LYS A 308 -0.98 -21.38 30.40
CA LYS A 308 -1.31 -20.45 31.50
C LYS A 308 -0.11 -20.08 32.39
N THR A 309 0.92 -20.92 32.39
CA THR A 309 2.14 -20.77 33.18
C THR A 309 3.15 -19.78 32.60
N VAL A 310 3.03 -19.43 31.31
CA VAL A 310 3.93 -18.49 30.63
C VAL A 310 3.38 -17.07 30.75
N THR A 311 4.21 -16.14 31.24
CA THR A 311 3.87 -14.72 31.37
C THR A 311 4.61 -13.88 30.33
N MET A 312 4.08 -12.69 30.02
CA MET A 312 4.71 -11.76 29.08
C MET A 312 6.07 -11.24 29.58
N ASP A 313 6.31 -11.25 30.89
CA ASP A 313 7.55 -10.79 31.50
C ASP A 313 8.77 -11.59 31.02
N ASN A 314 8.57 -12.85 30.63
CA ASN A 314 9.61 -13.76 30.13
C ASN A 314 9.91 -13.59 28.63
N LEU A 315 9.11 -12.80 27.90
CA LEU A 315 9.08 -12.83 26.43
C LEU A 315 9.49 -11.51 25.77
N ALA A 316 9.65 -10.45 26.54
CA ALA A 316 9.92 -9.10 26.05
C ALA A 316 11.09 -8.47 26.82
N GLY A 317 11.94 -7.73 26.10
CA GLY A 317 12.87 -6.79 26.71
C GLY A 317 12.11 -5.69 27.47
N GLU A 318 12.84 -4.86 28.21
CA GLU A 318 12.25 -3.86 29.10
C GLU A 318 11.31 -2.90 28.35
N GLY A 319 11.76 -2.40 27.19
CA GLY A 319 11.00 -1.45 26.38
C GLY A 319 9.68 -2.04 25.86
N LEU A 320 9.72 -3.25 25.30
CA LEU A 320 8.50 -3.91 24.81
C LEU A 320 7.57 -4.29 25.96
N ARG A 321 8.09 -4.75 27.10
CA ARG A 321 7.27 -5.10 28.27
C ARG A 321 6.48 -3.90 28.79
N LEU A 322 7.13 -2.75 28.92
CA LEU A 322 6.46 -1.52 29.36
C LEU A 322 5.42 -1.05 28.35
N TYR A 323 5.71 -1.16 27.05
CA TYR A 323 4.74 -0.88 26.01
C TYR A 323 3.50 -1.79 26.10
N LEU A 324 3.71 -3.11 26.22
CA LEU A 324 2.64 -4.10 26.33
C LEU A 324 1.78 -3.87 27.59
N SER A 325 2.41 -3.49 28.71
CA SER A 325 1.70 -3.10 29.93
C SER A 325 0.87 -1.83 29.72
N LYS A 326 1.43 -0.81 29.05
CA LYS A 326 0.75 0.47 28.77
C LYS A 326 -0.54 0.30 27.95
N ILE A 327 -0.59 -0.69 27.06
CA ILE A 327 -1.77 -0.98 26.23
C ILE A 327 -2.69 -2.06 26.82
N ASP A 328 -2.46 -2.50 28.06
CA ASP A 328 -3.17 -3.61 28.71
C ASP A 328 -3.21 -4.88 27.84
N PHE A 329 -2.07 -5.24 27.25
CA PHE A 329 -2.00 -6.37 26.33
C PHE A 329 -2.28 -7.71 27.03
N GLY A 330 -2.02 -7.80 28.34
CA GLY A 330 -2.29 -8.99 29.14
C GLY A 330 -3.77 -9.39 29.12
N THR A 331 -4.68 -8.42 29.14
CA THR A 331 -6.12 -8.67 28.99
C THR A 331 -6.45 -9.23 27.61
N LYS A 332 -5.78 -8.76 26.55
CA LYS A 332 -5.95 -9.29 25.19
C LYS A 332 -5.43 -10.72 25.04
N ILE A 333 -4.34 -11.07 25.71
CA ILE A 333 -3.84 -12.45 25.78
C ILE A 333 -4.82 -13.37 26.52
N LYS A 334 -5.37 -12.93 27.66
CA LYS A 334 -6.40 -13.70 28.40
C LYS A 334 -7.65 -13.91 27.56
N GLU A 335 -8.12 -12.85 26.90
CA GLU A 335 -9.25 -12.89 25.98
C GLU A 335 -8.98 -13.88 24.84
N ALA A 336 -7.80 -13.84 24.23
CA ALA A 336 -7.45 -14.75 23.15
C ALA A 336 -7.43 -16.22 23.60
N ARG A 337 -6.85 -16.51 24.77
CA ARG A 337 -6.85 -17.86 25.36
C ARG A 337 -8.26 -18.40 25.60
N ASN A 338 -9.14 -17.58 26.19
CA ASN A 338 -10.50 -18.01 26.52
C ASN A 338 -11.39 -18.26 25.30
N ASN A 339 -11.02 -17.73 24.13
CA ASN A 339 -11.82 -17.79 22.90
C ASN A 339 -11.18 -18.64 21.80
N THR A 340 -10.18 -19.46 22.11
CA THR A 340 -9.49 -20.31 21.13
C THR A 340 -9.20 -21.69 21.73
N SER A 341 -9.22 -22.74 20.89
CA SER A 341 -9.00 -24.13 21.30
C SER A 341 -7.67 -24.72 20.85
N SER A 342 -6.82 -23.91 20.18
CA SER A 342 -5.51 -24.34 19.70
C SER A 342 -4.52 -23.19 19.67
N ARG A 343 -3.23 -23.52 19.80
CA ARG A 343 -2.11 -22.58 19.70
C ARG A 343 -2.14 -21.76 18.41
N ALA A 344 -2.47 -22.38 17.28
CA ALA A 344 -2.54 -21.68 15.99
C ALA A 344 -3.67 -20.63 15.95
N GLN A 345 -4.87 -20.97 16.44
CA GLN A 345 -5.98 -20.01 16.55
C GLN A 345 -5.67 -18.89 17.54
N PHE A 346 -5.02 -19.24 18.66
CA PHE A 346 -4.55 -18.28 19.65
C PHE A 346 -3.60 -17.26 19.04
N VAL A 347 -2.52 -17.69 18.37
CA VAL A 347 -1.56 -16.80 17.70
C VAL A 347 -2.28 -15.90 16.68
N LYS A 348 -3.17 -16.46 15.85
CA LYS A 348 -3.96 -15.67 14.89
C LYS A 348 -4.81 -14.59 15.58
N ARG A 349 -5.38 -14.87 16.75
CA ARG A 349 -6.18 -13.92 17.52
C ARG A 349 -5.30 -12.86 18.21
N VAL A 350 -4.15 -13.25 18.76
CA VAL A 350 -3.18 -12.31 19.34
C VAL A 350 -2.66 -11.34 18.28
N LEU A 351 -2.34 -11.81 17.08
CA LEU A 351 -1.91 -10.97 15.96
C LEU A 351 -2.98 -9.98 15.46
N ARG A 352 -4.27 -10.19 15.79
CA ARG A 352 -5.30 -9.17 15.54
C ARG A 352 -5.25 -8.03 16.57
N HIS A 353 -4.77 -8.33 17.78
CA HIS A 353 -4.56 -7.34 18.82
C HIS A 353 -3.21 -6.63 18.68
N PHE A 354 -2.19 -7.33 18.17
CA PHE A 354 -0.87 -6.80 17.81
C PHE A 354 -0.71 -6.72 16.29
N ASP A 355 -1.43 -5.78 15.69
CA ASP A 355 -1.41 -5.54 14.25
C ASP A 355 -0.22 -4.65 13.82
N ALA A 356 -0.17 -4.29 12.53
CA ALA A 356 0.87 -3.40 12.00
C ALA A 356 0.88 -2.02 12.68
N PHE A 357 -0.27 -1.55 13.18
CA PHE A 357 -0.36 -0.28 13.88
C PHE A 357 0.25 -0.37 15.28
N GLN A 358 0.07 -1.49 15.98
CA GLN A 358 0.77 -1.75 17.25
C GLN A 358 2.28 -1.85 17.06
N LEU A 359 2.74 -2.46 15.96
CA LEU A 359 4.16 -2.50 15.61
C LEU A 359 4.74 -1.08 15.47
N VAL A 360 4.09 -0.20 14.70
CA VAL A 360 4.51 1.21 14.56
C VAL A 360 4.49 1.93 15.91
N LYS A 361 3.44 1.74 16.71
CA LYS A 361 3.32 2.38 18.02
C LYS A 361 4.39 1.93 19.01
N TYR A 362 4.72 0.64 19.03
CA TYR A 362 5.84 0.14 19.82
C TYR A 362 7.16 0.76 19.35
N LEU A 363 7.42 0.78 18.04
CA LEU A 363 8.64 1.38 17.50
C LEU A 363 8.74 2.87 17.88
N ASN A 364 7.64 3.63 17.80
CA ASN A 364 7.61 5.01 18.30
C ASN A 364 7.89 5.07 19.81
N PHE A 365 7.18 4.27 20.61
CA PHE A 365 7.34 4.23 22.05
C PHE A 365 8.79 3.95 22.47
N ALA A 366 9.43 2.95 21.88
CA ALA A 366 10.78 2.54 22.24
C ALA A 366 11.81 3.66 21.99
N HIS A 367 11.61 4.46 20.94
CA HIS A 367 12.51 5.57 20.62
C HIS A 367 12.18 6.85 21.40
N GLU A 368 10.89 7.16 21.58
CA GLU A 368 10.45 8.33 22.35
C GLU A 368 10.80 8.23 23.83
N ASN A 369 10.92 7.02 24.37
CA ASN A 369 11.30 6.76 25.76
C ASN A 369 12.79 6.43 25.93
N GLY A 370 13.60 6.58 24.88
CA GLY A 370 15.06 6.47 24.97
C GLY A 370 15.63 5.05 25.07
N TYR A 371 14.83 4.00 24.84
CA TYR A 371 15.36 2.62 24.79
C TYR A 371 16.28 2.40 23.60
N TYR A 372 16.00 3.08 22.48
CA TYR A 372 16.84 3.07 21.29
C TYR A 372 16.94 4.47 20.69
N ASN A 373 18.12 4.82 20.22
CA ASN A 373 18.34 6.05 19.45
C ASN A 373 18.07 5.78 17.97
N ARG A 374 17.36 6.71 17.31
CA ARG A 374 17.19 6.66 15.86
C ARG A 374 18.56 6.76 15.19
N LEU A 375 18.70 6.09 14.05
CA LEU A 375 19.92 6.11 13.25
C LEU A 375 19.65 6.75 11.88
N PRO A 376 20.65 7.36 11.24
CA PRO A 376 20.58 7.66 9.82
C PRO A 376 20.19 6.40 9.03
N VAL A 377 19.33 6.55 8.02
CA VAL A 377 18.77 5.40 7.27
C VAL A 377 19.85 4.51 6.65
N VAL A 378 20.96 5.09 6.18
CA VAL A 378 22.10 4.35 5.61
C VAL A 378 22.70 3.45 6.69
N ASP A 379 22.99 3.99 7.86
CA ASP A 379 23.57 3.25 8.99
C ASP A 379 22.62 2.16 9.50
N ALA A 380 21.31 2.45 9.56
CA ALA A 380 20.30 1.49 9.98
C ALA A 380 20.19 0.32 9.01
N VAL A 381 20.16 0.61 7.69
CA VAL A 381 20.15 -0.40 6.63
C VAL A 381 21.43 -1.22 6.71
N GLN A 382 22.59 -0.56 6.71
CA GLN A 382 23.88 -1.25 6.80
C GLN A 382 23.91 -2.12 8.06
N LYS A 383 23.54 -1.64 9.24
CA LYS A 383 23.50 -2.46 10.46
C LYS A 383 22.55 -3.66 10.34
N LEU A 384 21.41 -3.51 9.65
CA LEU A 384 20.51 -4.63 9.37
C LEU A 384 21.13 -5.66 8.41
N LEU A 385 21.94 -5.21 7.43
CA LEU A 385 22.61 -6.04 6.41
C LEU A 385 23.95 -6.65 6.85
N LEU A 386 24.74 -5.91 7.65
CA LEU A 386 26.12 -6.18 8.07
C LEU A 386 26.24 -7.40 8.98
N LYS A 387 25.14 -8.07 9.33
CA LYS A 387 25.25 -9.45 9.83
C LYS A 387 25.77 -10.42 8.77
N ASN A 388 25.80 -10.08 7.47
CA ASN A 388 26.18 -11.01 6.39
C ASN A 388 26.89 -10.45 5.12
N GLN A 389 27.23 -9.15 4.99
CA GLN A 389 27.82 -8.63 3.72
C GLN A 389 28.81 -7.45 3.88
N PRO A 390 29.70 -7.19 2.90
CA PRO A 390 30.64 -6.07 2.93
C PRO A 390 29.95 -4.69 2.87
N HIS A 391 30.67 -3.67 3.33
CA HIS A 391 30.24 -2.27 3.24
C HIS A 391 29.96 -1.88 1.78
N VAL A 392 28.89 -1.11 1.54
CA VAL A 392 28.47 -0.67 0.21
C VAL A 392 28.82 0.81 0.02
N ASP A 393 29.54 1.12 -1.07
CA ASP A 393 30.22 2.41 -1.25
C ASP A 393 29.31 3.60 -1.55
N THR A 394 28.09 3.37 -2.03
CA THR A 394 27.14 4.46 -2.35
C THR A 394 25.72 4.13 -1.90
N ASN A 395 24.94 5.16 -1.58
CA ASN A 395 23.53 5.00 -1.22
C ASN A 395 22.71 4.36 -2.36
N TYR A 396 23.09 4.60 -3.62
CA TYR A 396 22.45 3.97 -4.77
C TYR A 396 22.72 2.46 -4.80
N ASN A 397 23.99 2.05 -4.65
CA ASN A 397 24.34 0.64 -4.60
C ASN A 397 23.68 -0.05 -3.39
N LEU A 398 23.61 0.64 -2.25
CA LEU A 398 22.93 0.12 -1.06
C LEU A 398 21.45 -0.12 -1.32
N LEU A 399 20.78 0.81 -2.02
CA LEU A 399 19.38 0.65 -2.41
C LEU A 399 19.20 -0.55 -3.35
N MET A 400 20.09 -0.72 -4.33
CA MET A 400 20.03 -1.85 -5.27
C MET A 400 20.19 -3.20 -4.56
N GLU A 401 21.14 -3.31 -3.62
CA GLU A 401 21.31 -4.52 -2.80
C GLU A 401 20.09 -4.78 -1.92
N VAL A 402 19.52 -3.75 -1.29
CA VAL A 402 18.31 -3.89 -0.47
C VAL A 402 17.11 -4.35 -1.32
N ARG A 403 16.91 -3.80 -2.51
CA ARG A 403 15.85 -4.24 -3.44
C ARG A 403 16.02 -5.72 -3.82
N LYS A 404 17.26 -6.14 -4.10
CA LYS A 404 17.58 -7.54 -4.39
C LYS A 404 17.27 -8.45 -3.21
N LEU A 405 17.70 -8.07 -2.00
CA LEU A 405 17.43 -8.82 -0.78
C LEU A 405 15.94 -8.91 -0.47
N GLU A 406 15.19 -7.84 -0.70
CA GLU A 406 13.75 -7.81 -0.51
C GLU A 406 13.03 -8.83 -1.41
N LYS A 407 13.50 -8.99 -2.65
CA LYS A 407 13.02 -10.00 -3.60
C LYS A 407 13.38 -11.43 -3.21
N THR A 408 14.56 -11.67 -2.65
CA THR A 408 15.03 -13.03 -2.32
C THR A 408 14.65 -13.48 -0.91
N THR A 409 14.37 -12.55 0.00
CA THR A 409 14.02 -12.87 1.39
C THR A 409 12.57 -13.37 1.44
N PRO A 410 12.33 -14.66 1.75
CA PRO A 410 10.98 -15.21 1.76
C PRO A 410 10.12 -14.51 2.81
N LEU A 411 8.88 -14.22 2.45
CA LEU A 411 7.84 -13.75 3.39
C LEU A 411 7.43 -14.82 4.43
N ARG A 412 8.01 -16.03 4.37
CA ARG A 412 7.67 -17.17 5.23
C ARG A 412 8.91 -17.75 5.92
N GLN A 413 9.07 -17.43 7.21
CA GLN A 413 9.72 -18.31 8.19
C GLN A 413 8.97 -18.41 9.53
N LEU A 414 7.67 -18.08 9.58
CA LEU A 414 6.82 -18.37 10.74
C LEU A 414 5.39 -18.67 10.27
N ARG A 415 5.14 -19.90 9.82
CA ARG A 415 3.83 -20.55 9.89
C ARG A 415 3.95 -21.71 10.86
#